data_AF-A0A445A2J0-F1
#
_entry.id   AF-A0A445A2J0-F1
#
_cell.length_a   1.000
_cell.length_b   1.000
_cell.length_c   1.000
_cell.angle_alpha   90.00
_cell.angle_beta   90.00
_cell.angle_gamma   90.00
#
_symmetry.space_group_name_H-M   'P 1'
#
loop_
_entity.id
_entity.type
_entity.pdbx_description
1 polymer ?
#
loop_
_entity_poly.entity_id
_entity_poly.type
_entity_poly.pdbx_seq_one_letter_code
_entity_poly.pdbx_strand_id
1 'polypeptide(L)'
;MGDLEVDEFENLWSDIVEEFGLQQNPWILDMYERKHMWANAYIRGKFFAGLKTTSRCEALNMQIGKFIGNGYNLHEFIEHFQHYLEFMRRRELVADYRSVYGQPIFKSKLEALESYAAIVYTKDVFELFREVLLLSSNVRVVSCKKTSTCSLFEVTMYCRDRSWNVAWDKADDEFTCSCLRMESFGIPCVHMVGVFVYLNITQLPVKTICERWTKKAKQAAVDPSGQVGEIPDAAYMSMHAALLNDCRELIKLACQYFEDYSELKSMIRNQSNVLREKHRLRVSIADCGEKVSVRDPLRARHKGCGQRGLTAREKTRRVQRCSKCGKASHNSRKCAEFGSERRRGMATAMEGWENTSAAKEGNYTDEMNVLIPLFAGAIWRFRLMKMSFPFEDFVSANA
;
A
#
# COMPACT_ATOMS: atom_id res chain seq x y z
N MET A 1 -14.14 -1.37 10.39
CA MET A 1 -13.23 -2.17 11.23
C MET A 1 -13.96 -2.33 12.56
N GLY A 2 -13.92 -3.49 13.21
CA GLY A 2 -14.71 -3.68 14.44
C GLY A 2 -14.22 -2.73 15.53
N ASP A 3 -15.13 -1.96 16.12
CA ASP A 3 -14.85 -0.97 17.17
C ASP A 3 -14.70 -1.62 18.56
N LEU A 4 -14.25 -2.88 18.60
CA LEU A 4 -14.14 -3.67 19.82
C LEU A 4 -13.06 -3.08 20.73
N GLU A 5 -13.41 -2.87 21.99
CA GLU A 5 -12.45 -2.54 23.03
C GLU A 5 -11.67 -3.79 23.46
N VAL A 6 -10.56 -3.58 24.18
CA VAL A 6 -9.74 -4.69 24.67
C VAL A 6 -10.55 -5.58 25.59
N ASP A 7 -11.28 -4.98 26.54
CA ASP A 7 -12.08 -5.74 27.51
C ASP A 7 -13.22 -6.52 26.82
N GLU A 8 -13.89 -5.91 25.83
CA GLU A 8 -14.90 -6.61 25.03
C GLU A 8 -14.31 -7.78 24.25
N PHE A 9 -13.10 -7.61 23.70
CA PHE A 9 -12.39 -8.69 23.01
C PHE A 9 -12.02 -9.83 23.97
N GLU A 10 -11.49 -9.52 25.16
CA GLU A 10 -11.07 -10.54 26.13
C GLU A 10 -12.27 -11.35 26.63
N ASN A 11 -13.42 -10.69 26.85
CA ASN A 11 -14.67 -11.36 27.23
C ASN A 11 -15.15 -12.28 26.09
N LEU A 12 -15.33 -11.74 24.88
CA LEU A 12 -15.78 -12.53 23.73
C LEU A 12 -14.84 -13.69 23.41
N TRP A 13 -13.53 -13.48 23.54
CA TRP A 13 -12.54 -14.53 23.34
C TRP A 13 -12.69 -15.64 24.39
N SER A 14 -12.83 -15.26 25.66
CA SER A 14 -13.01 -16.21 26.76
C SER A 14 -14.30 -17.02 26.60
N ASP A 15 -15.42 -16.35 26.30
CA ASP A 15 -16.72 -16.98 26.08
C ASP A 15 -16.66 -18.02 24.96
N ILE A 16 -16.06 -17.68 23.81
CA ILE A 16 -15.93 -18.59 22.67
C ILE A 16 -15.02 -19.78 23.03
N VAL A 17 -13.88 -19.53 23.69
CA VAL A 17 -12.97 -20.62 24.05
C VAL A 17 -13.62 -21.57 25.06
N GLU A 18 -14.44 -21.05 25.97
CA GLU A 18 -15.20 -21.86 26.93
C GLU A 18 -16.31 -22.66 26.27
N GLU A 19 -17.15 -22.01 25.45
CA GLU A 19 -18.28 -22.62 24.75
C GLU A 19 -17.86 -23.84 23.91
N PHE A 20 -16.70 -23.76 23.24
CA PHE A 20 -16.18 -24.83 22.40
C PHE A 20 -15.21 -25.78 23.12
N GLY A 21 -14.95 -25.60 24.42
CA GLY A 21 -14.04 -26.45 25.20
C GLY A 21 -12.59 -26.43 24.70
N LEU A 22 -12.13 -25.28 24.19
CA LEU A 22 -10.84 -25.13 23.50
C LEU A 22 -9.70 -24.62 24.39
N GLN A 23 -9.88 -24.58 25.72
CA GLN A 23 -8.95 -23.98 26.67
C GLN A 23 -7.53 -24.59 26.60
N GLN A 24 -7.43 -25.88 26.24
CA GLN A 24 -6.16 -26.59 26.14
C GLN A 24 -5.67 -26.78 24.70
N ASN A 25 -6.38 -26.24 23.70
CA ASN A 25 -5.99 -26.39 22.31
C ASN A 25 -4.71 -25.58 22.03
N PRO A 26 -3.59 -26.22 21.63
CA PRO A 26 -2.31 -25.52 21.45
C PRO A 26 -2.35 -24.40 20.40
N TRP A 27 -3.19 -24.55 19.37
CA TRP A 27 -3.35 -23.53 18.33
C TRP A 27 -4.11 -22.31 18.85
N ILE A 28 -5.14 -22.50 19.67
CA ILE A 28 -5.89 -21.39 20.29
C ILE A 28 -4.99 -20.62 21.26
N LEU A 29 -4.18 -21.33 22.05
CA LEU A 29 -3.20 -20.71 22.93
C LEU A 29 -2.16 -19.89 22.15
N ASP A 30 -1.55 -20.44 21.10
CA ASP A 30 -0.60 -19.69 20.24
C ASP A 30 -1.28 -18.48 19.56
N MET A 31 -2.51 -18.63 19.08
CA MET A 31 -3.27 -17.53 18.49
C MET A 31 -3.54 -16.41 19.51
N TYR A 32 -3.90 -16.77 20.75
CA TYR A 32 -4.13 -15.82 21.83
C TYR A 32 -2.85 -15.09 22.24
N GLU A 33 -1.73 -15.80 22.40
CA GLU A 33 -0.42 -15.18 22.67
C GLU A 33 -0.05 -14.14 21.60
N ARG A 34 -0.50 -14.35 20.36
CA ARG A 34 -0.26 -13.48 19.21
C ARG A 34 -1.33 -12.42 18.99
N LYS A 35 -2.32 -12.25 19.88
CA LYS A 35 -3.46 -11.33 19.70
C LYS A 35 -3.08 -9.91 19.32
N HIS A 36 -1.97 -9.39 19.84
CA HIS A 36 -1.44 -8.06 19.49
C HIS A 36 -1.02 -7.88 18.02
N MET A 37 -0.90 -8.96 17.25
CA MET A 37 -0.52 -8.94 15.84
C MET A 37 -1.71 -9.01 14.88
N TRP A 38 -2.89 -9.44 15.33
CA TRP A 38 -4.02 -9.70 14.44
C TRP A 38 -5.38 -9.20 14.95
N ALA A 39 -5.58 -9.11 16.26
CA ALA A 39 -6.87 -8.71 16.83
C ALA A 39 -7.04 -7.19 16.76
N ASN A 40 -8.16 -6.75 16.16
CA ASN A 40 -8.46 -5.33 15.91
C ASN A 40 -8.36 -4.47 17.18
N ALA A 41 -8.81 -5.00 18.32
CA ALA A 41 -8.79 -4.32 19.62
C ALA A 41 -7.38 -3.88 20.07
N TYR A 42 -6.32 -4.59 19.65
CA TYR A 42 -4.93 -4.28 20.00
C TYR A 42 -4.11 -3.61 18.90
N ILE A 43 -4.59 -3.65 17.66
CA ILE A 43 -3.94 -2.98 16.52
C ILE A 43 -4.54 -1.60 16.24
N ARG A 44 -5.76 -1.32 16.73
CA ARG A 44 -6.36 0.02 16.64
C ARG A 44 -5.45 1.07 17.25
N GLY A 45 -5.39 2.25 16.65
CA GLY A 45 -4.49 3.34 17.03
C GLY A 45 -3.09 3.26 16.41
N LYS A 46 -2.73 2.14 15.77
CA LYS A 46 -1.48 2.03 15.00
C LYS A 46 -1.77 2.29 13.52
N PHE A 47 -0.92 3.09 12.86
CA PHE A 47 -1.10 3.38 11.45
C PHE A 47 -0.81 2.14 10.58
N PHE A 48 -1.82 1.65 9.84
CA PHE A 48 -1.67 0.57 8.85
C PHE A 48 -2.43 0.85 7.55
N ALA A 49 -3.04 2.03 7.38
CA ALA A 49 -3.66 2.46 6.12
C ALA A 49 -4.73 1.49 5.57
N GLY A 50 -5.42 0.76 6.44
CA GLY A 50 -6.39 -0.26 6.04
C GLY A 50 -5.81 -1.58 5.51
N LEU A 51 -4.48 -1.72 5.47
CA LEU A 51 -3.81 -2.93 5.06
C LEU A 51 -3.75 -3.93 6.23
N LYS A 52 -4.17 -5.18 5.98
CA LYS A 52 -3.91 -6.29 6.90
C LYS A 52 -2.57 -6.94 6.54
N THR A 53 -1.95 -7.63 7.51
CA THR A 53 -0.59 -8.17 7.41
C THR A 53 -0.34 -9.05 6.18
N THR A 54 -1.33 -9.79 5.67
CA THR A 54 -1.17 -10.66 4.50
C THR A 54 -1.66 -10.06 3.18
N SER A 55 -2.58 -9.07 3.22
CA SER A 55 -3.26 -8.54 2.03
C SER A 55 -2.29 -7.88 1.03
N ARG A 56 -1.17 -7.33 1.52
CA ARG A 56 -0.14 -6.69 0.68
C ARG A 56 0.56 -7.70 -0.23
N CYS A 57 0.99 -8.83 0.33
CA CYS A 57 1.73 -9.85 -0.41
C CYS A 57 0.78 -10.63 -1.32
N GLU A 58 -0.43 -10.94 -0.87
CA GLU A 58 -1.44 -11.62 -1.67
C GLU A 58 -1.82 -10.81 -2.92
N ALA A 59 -2.12 -9.51 -2.76
CA ALA A 59 -2.46 -8.64 -3.88
C ALA A 59 -1.29 -8.46 -4.84
N LEU A 60 -0.07 -8.26 -4.31
CA LEU A 60 1.13 -8.13 -5.12
C LEU A 60 1.41 -9.43 -5.90
N ASN A 61 1.34 -10.59 -5.24
CA ASN A 61 1.55 -11.89 -5.87
C ASN A 61 0.50 -12.17 -6.94
N MET A 62 -0.76 -11.81 -6.69
CA MET A 62 -1.83 -11.93 -7.68
C MET A 62 -1.58 -11.06 -8.91
N GLN A 63 -1.12 -9.81 -8.74
CA GLN A 63 -0.81 -8.97 -9.90
C GLN A 63 0.43 -9.46 -10.65
N ILE A 64 1.48 -9.86 -9.93
CA ILE A 64 2.70 -10.42 -10.54
C ILE A 64 2.39 -11.71 -11.29
N GLY A 65 1.53 -12.57 -10.75
CA GLY A 65 1.11 -13.83 -11.38
C GLY A 65 0.40 -13.65 -12.73
N LYS A 66 -0.09 -12.45 -13.07
CA LYS A 66 -0.62 -12.14 -14.40
C LYS A 66 0.46 -11.95 -15.46
N PHE A 67 1.68 -11.64 -15.03
CA PHE A 67 2.82 -11.37 -15.92
C PHE A 67 3.85 -12.51 -15.90
N ILE A 68 3.86 -13.33 -14.85
CA ILE A 68 4.89 -14.36 -14.61
C ILE A 68 4.25 -15.74 -14.58
N GLY A 69 4.64 -16.59 -15.52
CA GLY A 69 4.21 -17.98 -15.61
C GLY A 69 5.18 -18.96 -14.93
N ASN A 70 4.68 -20.15 -14.58
CA ASN A 70 5.44 -21.19 -13.85
C ASN A 70 6.55 -21.89 -14.68
N GLY A 71 6.78 -21.49 -15.94
CA GLY A 71 7.77 -22.07 -16.84
C GLY A 71 8.96 -21.18 -17.16
N TYR A 72 8.99 -19.93 -16.66
CA TYR A 72 10.01 -18.96 -17.06
C TYR A 72 11.37 -19.26 -16.43
N ASN A 73 12.42 -19.14 -17.24
CA ASN A 73 13.79 -19.11 -16.74
C ASN A 73 14.09 -17.75 -16.08
N LEU A 74 15.25 -17.63 -15.43
CA LEU A 74 15.58 -16.41 -14.67
C LEU A 74 15.65 -15.15 -15.55
N HIS A 75 16.10 -15.27 -16.79
CA HIS A 75 16.18 -14.14 -17.72
C HIS A 75 14.77 -13.65 -18.09
N GLU A 76 13.93 -14.56 -18.55
CA GLU A 76 12.52 -14.29 -18.89
C GLU A 76 11.77 -13.69 -17.69
N PHE A 77 11.99 -14.23 -16.48
CA PHE A 77 11.43 -13.67 -15.26
C PHE A 77 11.81 -12.20 -15.08
N ILE A 78 13.09 -11.83 -15.27
CA ILE A 78 13.55 -10.45 -15.10
C ILE A 78 12.90 -9.54 -16.13
N GLU A 79 12.81 -9.96 -17.40
CA GLU A 79 12.18 -9.18 -18.47
C GLU A 79 10.68 -8.95 -18.19
N HIS A 80 9.94 -10.00 -17.86
CA HIS A 80 8.51 -9.87 -17.53
C HIS A 80 8.28 -9.06 -16.26
N PHE A 81 9.16 -9.18 -15.26
CA PHE A 81 9.10 -8.37 -14.06
C PHE A 81 9.37 -6.88 -14.35
N GLN A 82 10.31 -6.55 -15.24
CA GLN A 82 10.54 -5.18 -15.68
C GLN A 82 9.33 -4.61 -16.42
N HIS A 83 8.68 -5.38 -17.29
CA HIS A 83 7.42 -4.97 -17.94
C HIS A 83 6.31 -4.73 -16.92
N TYR A 84 6.17 -5.59 -15.90
CA TYR A 84 5.23 -5.38 -14.80
C TYR A 84 5.53 -4.07 -14.04
N LEU A 85 6.79 -3.78 -13.75
CA LEU A 85 7.17 -2.52 -13.11
C LEU A 85 6.82 -1.31 -13.96
N GLU A 86 7.05 -1.35 -15.28
CA GLU A 86 6.67 -0.27 -16.17
C GLU A 86 5.14 -0.09 -16.23
N PHE A 87 4.39 -1.19 -16.28
CA PHE A 87 2.93 -1.16 -16.18
C PHE A 87 2.46 -0.50 -14.89
N MET A 88 3.05 -0.86 -13.74
CA MET A 88 2.71 -0.25 -12.44
C MET A 88 3.04 1.25 -12.42
N ARG A 89 4.22 1.66 -12.91
CA ARG A 89 4.61 3.08 -13.00
C ARG A 89 3.68 3.87 -13.92
N ARG A 90 3.30 3.31 -15.08
CA ARG A 90 2.36 3.95 -16.00
C ARG A 90 0.98 4.12 -15.36
N ARG A 91 0.51 3.11 -14.61
CA ARG A 91 -0.75 3.20 -13.87
C ARG A 91 -0.71 4.26 -12.78
N GLU A 92 0.37 4.33 -12.03
CA GLU A 92 0.59 5.37 -11.02
C GLU A 92 0.56 6.76 -11.66
N LEU A 93 1.27 6.96 -12.77
CA LEU A 93 1.27 8.23 -13.51
C LEU A 93 -0.14 8.64 -13.96
N VAL A 94 -0.92 7.70 -14.51
CA VAL A 94 -2.30 7.96 -14.93
C VAL A 94 -3.20 8.28 -13.72
N ALA A 95 -2.99 7.61 -12.58
CA ALA A 95 -3.74 7.87 -11.36
C ALA A 95 -3.42 9.25 -10.75
N ASP A 96 -2.13 9.64 -10.75
CA ASP A 96 -1.69 10.99 -10.32
C ASP A 96 -2.32 12.06 -11.23
N TYR A 97 -2.24 11.89 -12.55
CA TYR A 97 -2.86 12.80 -13.52
C TYR A 97 -4.37 12.94 -13.29
N ARG A 98 -5.08 11.83 -13.14
CA ARG A 98 -6.53 11.84 -12.86
C ARG A 98 -6.87 12.45 -11.50
N SER A 99 -5.98 12.39 -10.53
CA SER A 99 -6.17 13.01 -9.22
C SER A 99 -6.03 14.53 -9.27
N VAL A 100 -5.09 15.04 -10.07
CA VAL A 100 -4.85 16.48 -10.20
C VAL A 100 -5.88 17.14 -11.11
N TYR A 101 -6.13 16.56 -12.29
CA TYR A 101 -6.92 17.21 -13.35
C TYR A 101 -8.32 16.61 -13.54
N GLY A 102 -8.61 15.46 -12.94
CA GLY A 102 -9.93 14.87 -13.03
C GLY A 102 -10.97 15.72 -12.30
N GLN A 103 -12.13 15.91 -12.92
CA GLN A 103 -13.24 16.59 -12.25
C GLN A 103 -13.90 15.63 -11.22
N PRO A 104 -13.96 16.01 -9.94
CA PRO A 104 -14.67 15.22 -8.94
C PRO A 104 -16.18 15.32 -9.17
N ILE A 105 -16.88 14.20 -8.99
CA ILE A 105 -18.34 14.15 -8.99
C ILE A 105 -18.80 14.18 -7.54
N PHE A 106 -19.45 15.27 -7.16
CA PHE A 106 -20.04 15.45 -5.84
C PHE A 106 -21.36 14.69 -5.72
N LYS A 107 -21.55 13.99 -4.62
CA LYS A 107 -22.77 13.19 -4.36
C LYS A 107 -23.48 13.58 -3.08
N SER A 108 -22.77 14.22 -2.16
CA SER A 108 -23.31 14.63 -0.87
C SER A 108 -24.00 15.98 -0.98
N LYS A 109 -24.94 16.24 -0.06
CA LYS A 109 -25.49 17.59 0.16
C LYS A 109 -24.52 18.49 0.95
N LEU A 110 -23.44 17.91 1.47
CA LEU A 110 -22.37 18.61 2.19
C LEU A 110 -21.28 19.09 1.21
N GLU A 111 -21.68 19.89 0.22
CA GLU A 111 -20.84 20.24 -0.93
C GLU A 111 -19.55 20.95 -0.53
N ALA A 112 -19.58 21.85 0.45
CA ALA A 112 -18.39 22.59 0.87
C ALA A 112 -17.29 21.65 1.39
N LEU A 113 -17.65 20.73 2.28
CA LEU A 113 -16.71 19.76 2.86
C LEU A 113 -16.27 18.71 1.84
N GLU A 114 -17.19 18.24 0.98
CA GLU A 114 -16.87 17.30 -0.09
C GLU A 114 -15.92 17.94 -1.12
N SER A 115 -16.17 19.18 -1.53
CA SER A 115 -15.33 19.94 -2.45
C SER A 115 -13.93 20.18 -1.87
N TYR A 116 -13.84 20.59 -0.60
CA TYR A 116 -12.56 20.77 0.06
C TYR A 116 -11.74 19.47 0.12
N ALA A 117 -12.39 18.35 0.49
CA ALA A 117 -11.75 17.04 0.49
C ALA A 117 -11.25 16.63 -0.92
N ALA A 118 -12.00 16.95 -1.97
CA ALA A 118 -11.60 16.66 -3.36
C ALA A 118 -10.41 17.50 -3.84
N ILE A 119 -10.23 18.71 -3.30
CA ILE A 119 -9.06 19.56 -3.57
C ILE A 119 -7.81 18.95 -2.91
N VAL A 120 -7.94 18.51 -1.66
CA VAL A 120 -6.81 18.05 -0.83
C VAL A 120 -6.36 16.64 -1.17
N TYR A 121 -7.29 15.67 -1.21
CA TYR A 121 -6.97 14.25 -1.30
C TYR A 121 -6.71 13.78 -2.73
N THR A 122 -5.91 12.73 -2.89
CA THR A 122 -5.85 11.98 -4.15
C THR A 122 -7.25 11.42 -4.49
N LYS A 123 -7.50 11.12 -5.77
CA LYS A 123 -8.84 10.69 -6.21
C LYS A 123 -9.35 9.49 -5.42
N ASP A 124 -8.52 8.45 -5.26
CA ASP A 124 -8.92 7.23 -4.56
C ASP A 124 -9.22 7.48 -3.07
N VAL A 125 -8.46 8.36 -2.42
CA VAL A 125 -8.70 8.75 -1.03
C VAL A 125 -9.96 9.62 -0.92
N PHE A 126 -10.18 10.54 -1.86
CA PHE A 126 -11.40 11.33 -1.90
C PHE A 126 -12.63 10.43 -2.01
N GLU A 127 -12.59 9.38 -2.84
CA GLU A 127 -13.68 8.41 -2.95
C GLU A 127 -13.95 7.69 -1.63
N LEU A 128 -12.90 7.33 -0.87
CA LEU A 128 -13.04 6.78 0.49
C LEU A 128 -13.63 7.79 1.48
N PHE A 129 -13.14 9.03 1.46
CA PHE A 129 -13.68 10.09 2.33
C PHE A 129 -15.15 10.37 2.01
N ARG A 130 -15.54 10.35 0.74
CA ARG A 130 -16.93 10.52 0.33
C ARG A 130 -17.83 9.43 0.90
N GLU A 131 -17.38 8.18 0.97
CA GLU A 131 -18.12 7.11 1.65
C GLU A 131 -18.30 7.42 3.15
N VAL A 132 -17.25 7.91 3.82
CA VAL A 132 -17.33 8.36 5.21
C VAL A 132 -18.34 9.51 5.36
N LEU A 133 -18.31 10.50 4.48
CA LEU A 133 -19.20 11.66 4.48
C LEU A 133 -20.66 11.28 4.24
N LEU A 134 -20.93 10.29 3.40
CA LEU A 134 -22.28 9.77 3.21
C LEU A 134 -22.76 9.03 4.46
N LEU A 135 -21.90 8.21 5.06
CA LEU A 135 -22.22 7.47 6.28
C LEU A 135 -22.35 8.34 7.53
N SER A 136 -21.73 9.53 7.55
CA SER A 136 -21.86 10.44 8.69
C SER A 136 -23.28 11.00 8.86
N SER A 137 -24.14 10.90 7.85
CA SER A 137 -25.58 11.18 7.97
C SER A 137 -26.28 10.30 9.01
N ASN A 138 -25.72 9.12 9.32
CA ASN A 138 -26.21 8.22 10.36
C ASN A 138 -25.69 8.57 11.76
N VAL A 139 -24.87 9.60 11.92
CA VAL A 139 -24.27 9.97 13.20
C VAL A 139 -25.13 11.03 13.89
N ARG A 140 -25.38 10.82 15.18
CA ARG A 140 -26.11 11.76 16.04
C ARG A 140 -25.25 12.17 17.21
N VAL A 141 -25.10 13.47 17.43
CA VAL A 141 -24.49 14.01 18.65
C VAL A 141 -25.53 13.95 19.77
N VAL A 142 -25.23 13.20 20.82
CA VAL A 142 -26.14 12.94 21.97
C VAL A 142 -25.88 13.94 23.08
N SER A 143 -24.60 14.23 23.36
CA SER A 143 -24.23 15.19 24.39
C SER A 143 -22.97 15.96 23.99
N CYS A 144 -22.83 17.18 24.53
CA CYS A 144 -21.67 18.04 24.36
C CYS A 144 -21.28 18.61 25.71
N LYS A 145 -20.09 18.27 26.20
CA LYS A 145 -19.51 18.80 27.44
C LYS A 145 -18.34 19.70 27.09
N LYS A 146 -18.41 20.96 27.49
CA LYS A 146 -17.32 21.94 27.28
C LYS A 146 -16.47 22.02 28.54
N THR A 147 -15.18 21.82 28.41
CA THR A 147 -14.18 22.13 29.44
C THR A 147 -13.49 23.45 29.08
N SER A 148 -12.53 23.89 29.90
CA SER A 148 -11.75 25.10 29.64
C SER A 148 -10.94 25.04 28.34
N THR A 149 -10.47 23.85 27.95
CA THR A 149 -9.58 23.66 26.79
C THR A 149 -10.23 22.87 25.66
N CYS A 150 -11.17 21.96 25.98
CA CYS A 150 -11.69 20.99 25.01
C CYS A 150 -13.23 20.97 24.97
N SER A 151 -13.78 20.52 23.84
CA SER A 151 -15.19 20.14 23.72
C SER A 151 -15.28 18.64 23.50
N LEU A 152 -15.98 17.94 24.40
CA LEU A 152 -16.20 16.50 24.35
C LEU A 152 -17.60 16.24 23.81
N PHE A 153 -17.69 15.52 22.70
CA PHE A 153 -18.93 15.14 22.05
C PHE A 153 -19.13 13.64 22.20
N GLU A 154 -20.28 13.26 22.72
CA GLU A 154 -20.75 11.88 22.68
C GLU A 154 -21.61 11.70 21.44
N VAL A 155 -21.28 10.72 20.60
CA VAL A 155 -21.99 10.44 19.37
C VAL A 155 -22.47 9.00 19.31
N THR A 156 -23.61 8.78 18.68
CA THR A 156 -24.18 7.45 18.40
C THR A 156 -24.44 7.31 16.91
N MET A 157 -24.58 6.06 16.45
CA MET A 157 -24.99 5.77 15.08
C MET A 157 -26.43 5.28 15.05
N TYR A 158 -27.17 5.62 13.99
CA TYR A 158 -28.52 5.11 13.74
C TYR A 158 -28.57 3.58 13.81
N CYS A 159 -29.54 3.06 14.57
CA CYS A 159 -29.73 1.63 14.84
C CYS A 159 -28.50 0.93 15.46
N ARG A 160 -27.72 1.64 16.29
CA ARG A 160 -26.62 1.04 17.05
C ARG A 160 -26.68 1.41 18.53
N ASP A 161 -26.55 0.39 19.37
CA ASP A 161 -26.52 0.52 20.84
C ASP A 161 -25.09 0.75 21.36
N ARG A 162 -24.34 1.64 20.69
CA ARG A 162 -22.98 2.01 21.07
C ARG A 162 -22.78 3.50 20.87
N SER A 163 -22.07 4.13 21.79
CA SER A 163 -21.62 5.51 21.68
C SER A 163 -20.10 5.59 21.53
N TRP A 164 -19.65 6.70 20.94
CA TRP A 164 -18.25 7.05 20.78
C TRP A 164 -18.04 8.47 21.26
N ASN A 165 -16.85 8.72 21.81
CA ASN A 165 -16.41 10.05 22.18
C ASN A 165 -15.53 10.65 21.07
N VAL A 166 -15.81 11.90 20.73
CA VAL A 166 -14.99 12.77 19.88
C VAL A 166 -14.58 13.97 20.72
N ALA A 167 -13.28 14.22 20.85
CA ALA A 167 -12.76 15.40 21.54
C ALA A 167 -12.26 16.40 20.51
N TRP A 168 -12.53 17.68 20.75
CA TRP A 168 -11.98 18.80 19.99
C TRP A 168 -11.22 19.72 20.93
N ASP A 169 -9.90 19.78 20.77
CA ASP A 169 -9.06 20.79 21.39
C ASP A 169 -9.13 22.07 20.55
N LYS A 170 -9.60 23.15 21.14
CA LYS A 170 -9.79 24.43 20.45
C LYS A 170 -8.51 25.21 20.24
N ALA A 171 -7.53 25.06 21.16
CA ALA A 171 -6.27 25.79 21.05
C ALA A 171 -5.46 25.27 19.87
N ASP A 172 -5.51 23.95 19.71
CA ASP A 172 -4.71 23.19 18.77
C ASP A 172 -5.45 22.81 17.48
N ASP A 173 -6.74 23.14 17.39
CA ASP A 173 -7.70 22.68 16.37
C ASP A 173 -7.59 21.17 16.09
N GLU A 174 -7.45 20.40 17.16
CA GLU A 174 -7.16 18.97 17.08
C GLU A 174 -8.39 18.15 17.44
N PHE A 175 -8.74 17.22 16.54
CA PHE A 175 -9.84 16.29 16.74
C PHE A 175 -9.31 14.89 16.98
N THR A 176 -9.78 14.26 18.05
CA THR A 176 -9.51 12.84 18.35
C THR A 176 -10.81 12.08 18.52
N CYS A 177 -10.78 10.79 18.23
CA CYS A 177 -11.96 9.94 18.38
C CYS A 177 -11.59 8.61 19.03
N SER A 178 -12.40 8.19 20.01
CA SER A 178 -12.29 6.90 20.70
C SER A 178 -12.25 5.67 19.78
N CYS A 179 -12.77 5.75 18.54
CA CYS A 179 -12.66 4.65 17.58
C CYS A 179 -11.25 4.45 16.99
N LEU A 180 -10.34 5.41 17.20
CA LEU A 180 -8.94 5.40 16.76
C LEU A 180 -8.72 5.18 15.25
N ARG A 181 -9.75 5.44 14.45
CA ARG A 181 -9.74 5.17 13.01
C ARG A 181 -8.92 6.20 12.25
N MET A 182 -8.85 7.44 12.71
CA MET A 182 -8.01 8.47 12.10
C MET A 182 -6.52 8.10 12.25
N GLU A 183 -6.13 7.64 13.42
CA GLU A 183 -4.77 7.21 13.77
C GLU A 183 -4.39 5.94 12.99
N SER A 184 -5.37 5.06 12.78
CA SER A 184 -5.18 3.78 12.10
C SER A 184 -5.12 3.89 10.56
N PHE A 185 -5.97 4.73 9.97
CA PHE A 185 -6.13 4.86 8.52
C PHE A 185 -5.59 6.17 7.95
N GLY A 186 -5.50 7.23 8.75
CA GLY A 186 -5.13 8.59 8.33
C GLY A 186 -6.27 9.38 7.68
N ILE A 187 -7.51 8.90 7.74
CA ILE A 187 -8.70 9.57 7.19
C ILE A 187 -9.71 9.75 8.35
N PRO A 188 -10.35 10.93 8.48
CA PRO A 188 -11.37 11.17 9.51
C PRO A 188 -12.43 10.07 9.51
N CYS A 189 -12.87 9.65 10.70
CA CYS A 189 -13.89 8.62 10.84
C CYS A 189 -15.31 9.21 10.71
N VAL A 190 -16.31 8.35 10.56
CA VAL A 190 -17.72 8.78 10.46
C VAL A 190 -18.15 9.61 11.67
N HIS A 191 -17.63 9.29 12.86
CA HIS A 191 -17.91 10.01 14.11
C HIS A 191 -17.35 11.44 14.08
N MET A 192 -16.08 11.62 13.67
CA MET A 192 -15.46 12.93 13.53
C MET A 192 -16.19 13.76 12.48
N VAL A 193 -16.49 13.18 11.32
CA VAL A 193 -17.22 13.89 10.26
C VAL A 193 -18.64 14.27 10.72
N GLY A 194 -19.32 13.42 11.50
CA GLY A 194 -20.59 13.76 12.12
C GLY A 194 -20.48 14.99 13.04
N VAL A 195 -19.40 15.10 13.82
CA VAL A 195 -19.12 16.29 14.64
C VAL A 195 -18.75 17.50 13.77
N PHE A 196 -18.02 17.32 12.66
CA PHE A 196 -17.74 18.42 11.73
C PHE A 196 -19.04 19.02 11.18
N VAL A 197 -19.97 18.17 10.78
CA VAL A 197 -21.30 18.60 10.29
C VAL A 197 -22.08 19.29 11.40
N TYR A 198 -22.09 18.74 12.62
CA TYR A 198 -22.74 19.37 13.78
C TYR A 198 -22.18 20.77 14.10
N LEU A 199 -20.87 20.95 13.93
CA LEU A 199 -20.18 22.23 14.12
C LEU A 199 -20.21 23.14 12.90
N ASN A 200 -20.87 22.72 11.81
CA ASN A 200 -20.92 23.42 10.53
C ASN A 200 -19.53 23.74 9.93
N ILE A 201 -18.58 22.82 10.11
CA ILE A 201 -17.24 22.90 9.54
C ILE A 201 -17.32 22.64 8.03
N THR A 202 -16.82 23.59 7.23
CA THR A 202 -16.87 23.55 5.77
C THR A 202 -15.56 23.12 5.12
N GLN A 203 -14.46 23.08 5.88
CA GLN A 203 -13.13 22.65 5.43
C GLN A 203 -12.54 21.67 6.43
N LEU A 204 -11.82 20.66 5.96
CA LEU A 204 -11.20 19.68 6.86
C LEU A 204 -10.17 20.37 7.76
N PRO A 205 -10.25 20.20 9.09
CA PRO A 205 -9.22 20.71 10.00
C PRO A 205 -7.85 20.14 9.61
N VAL A 206 -6.83 20.99 9.57
CA VAL A 206 -5.51 20.66 8.97
C VAL A 206 -4.88 19.44 9.65
N LYS A 207 -4.97 19.34 10.98
CA LYS A 207 -4.44 18.19 11.74
C LYS A 207 -5.15 16.86 11.44
N THR A 208 -6.31 16.91 10.80
CA THR A 208 -7.05 15.71 10.37
C THR A 208 -6.73 15.28 8.93
N ILE A 209 -5.79 15.97 8.29
CA ILE A 209 -5.31 15.67 6.94
C ILE A 209 -3.94 14.97 7.04
N CYS A 210 -3.90 13.68 6.75
CA CYS A 210 -2.64 12.96 6.64
C CYS A 210 -1.95 13.28 5.30
N GLU A 211 -0.76 13.87 5.35
CA GLU A 211 0.02 14.29 4.17
C GLU A 211 0.16 13.19 3.11
N ARG A 212 0.36 11.94 3.55
CA ARG A 212 0.46 10.74 2.71
C ARG A 212 -0.71 10.60 1.72
N TRP A 213 -1.89 11.06 2.10
CA TRP A 213 -3.13 10.91 1.33
C TRP A 213 -3.43 12.11 0.42
N THR A 214 -2.64 13.15 0.48
CA THR A 214 -2.85 14.38 -0.28
C THR A 214 -2.29 14.27 -1.70
N LYS A 215 -2.81 15.08 -2.62
CA LYS A 215 -2.22 15.22 -3.98
C LYS A 215 -0.77 15.71 -3.94
N LYS A 216 -0.37 16.38 -2.86
CA LYS A 216 0.96 16.92 -2.63
C LYS A 216 1.94 15.94 -1.99
N ALA A 217 1.53 14.69 -1.70
CA ALA A 217 2.35 13.71 -1.00
C ALA A 217 3.72 13.42 -1.67
N LYS A 218 3.86 13.72 -2.97
CA LYS A 218 5.11 13.56 -3.75
C LYS A 218 5.83 14.89 -4.04
N GLN A 219 5.21 16.04 -3.74
CA GLN A 219 5.85 17.34 -3.91
C GLN A 219 6.90 17.47 -2.81
N ALA A 220 8.14 17.79 -3.18
CA ALA A 220 9.15 18.16 -2.19
C ALA A 220 8.63 19.39 -1.42
N ALA A 221 8.90 19.48 -0.12
CA ALA A 221 8.61 20.69 0.64
C ALA A 221 9.26 21.88 -0.07
N VAL A 222 8.45 22.72 -0.69
CA VAL A 222 8.92 23.93 -1.36
C VAL A 222 9.27 24.90 -0.24
N ASP A 223 10.55 25.27 -0.13
CA ASP A 223 10.96 26.37 0.74
C ASP A 223 10.15 27.63 0.35
N PRO A 224 9.57 28.38 1.31
CA PRO A 224 8.69 29.51 1.01
C PRO A 224 9.36 30.67 0.25
N SER A 225 10.68 30.65 0.10
CA SER A 225 11.46 31.67 -0.59
C SER A 225 11.60 31.37 -2.08
N GLY A 226 10.54 31.69 -2.81
CA GLY A 226 10.58 32.31 -4.14
C GLY A 226 10.94 31.44 -5.34
N GLN A 227 10.03 31.33 -6.30
CA GLN A 227 10.41 31.09 -7.69
C GLN A 227 9.60 31.96 -8.66
N VAL A 228 10.31 32.85 -9.35
CA VAL A 228 9.86 33.47 -10.59
C VAL A 228 10.06 32.45 -11.71
N GLY A 229 8.97 32.07 -12.39
CA GLY A 229 9.02 31.37 -13.68
C GLY A 229 8.80 29.86 -13.66
N GLU A 230 7.93 29.33 -12.81
CA GLU A 230 7.51 27.93 -12.92
C GLU A 230 6.66 27.69 -14.18
N ILE A 231 7.07 26.71 -14.99
CA ILE A 231 6.22 26.12 -16.02
C ILE A 231 5.09 25.40 -15.27
N PRO A 232 3.80 25.65 -15.58
CA PRO A 232 2.69 24.98 -14.90
C PRO A 232 2.88 23.47 -14.86
N ASP A 233 2.55 22.81 -13.75
CA ASP A 233 2.77 21.37 -13.54
C ASP A 233 2.31 20.50 -14.73
N ALA A 234 1.20 20.88 -15.39
CA ALA A 234 0.70 20.18 -16.57
C ALA A 234 1.67 20.24 -17.76
N ALA A 235 2.25 21.42 -18.00
CA ALA A 235 3.22 21.65 -19.05
C ALA A 235 4.58 21.01 -18.69
N TYR A 236 5.00 21.05 -17.42
CA TYR A 236 6.18 20.33 -16.96
C TYR A 236 6.04 18.83 -17.19
N MET A 237 4.91 18.23 -16.80
CA MET A 237 4.66 16.81 -16.95
C MET A 237 4.54 16.40 -18.43
N SER A 238 3.91 17.22 -19.27
CA SER A 238 3.85 16.99 -20.71
C SER A 238 5.23 17.05 -21.36
N MET A 239 6.03 18.06 -21.01
CA MET A 239 7.41 18.20 -21.48
C MET A 239 8.27 17.02 -21.01
N HIS A 240 8.12 16.61 -19.74
CA HIS A 240 8.85 15.49 -19.18
C HIS A 240 8.47 14.16 -19.85
N ALA A 241 7.19 13.92 -20.12
CA ALA A 241 6.73 12.71 -20.81
C ALA A 241 7.23 12.64 -22.25
N ALA A 242 7.16 13.74 -23.00
CA ALA A 242 7.69 13.83 -24.36
C ALA A 242 9.20 13.56 -24.39
N LEU A 243 9.96 14.28 -23.54
CA LEU A 243 11.41 14.14 -23.47
C LEU A 243 11.84 12.72 -23.06
N LEU A 244 11.12 12.09 -22.12
CA LEU A 244 11.40 10.71 -21.71
C LEU A 244 11.18 9.73 -22.87
N ASN A 245 10.15 9.94 -23.70
CA ASN A 245 9.87 9.10 -24.85
C ASN A 245 10.96 9.23 -25.92
N ASP A 246 11.37 10.46 -26.22
CA ASP A 246 12.46 10.74 -27.17
C ASP A 246 13.78 10.13 -26.67
N CYS A 247 14.09 10.26 -25.38
CA CYS A 247 15.26 9.64 -24.77
C CYS A 247 15.23 8.10 -24.86
N ARG A 248 14.07 7.46 -24.77
CA ARG A 248 13.97 5.99 -24.89
C ARG A 248 14.35 5.52 -26.29
N GLU A 249 13.82 6.16 -27.33
CA GLU A 249 14.18 5.83 -28.71
C GLU A 249 15.67 6.11 -28.97
N LEU A 250 16.18 7.23 -28.48
CA LEU A 250 17.59 7.60 -28.59
C LEU A 250 18.52 6.55 -27.92
N ILE A 251 18.16 6.09 -26.71
CA ILE A 251 18.90 5.05 -25.99
C ILE A 251 18.83 3.71 -26.74
N LYS A 252 17.66 3.35 -27.28
CA LYS A 252 17.45 2.12 -28.04
C LYS A 252 18.31 2.07 -29.31
N LEU A 253 18.48 3.20 -29.99
CA LEU A 253 19.36 3.31 -31.16
C LEU A 253 20.84 3.29 -30.76
N ALA A 254 21.23 4.13 -29.79
CA ALA A 254 22.63 4.25 -29.39
C ALA A 254 23.21 2.99 -28.73
N CYS A 255 22.40 2.16 -28.09
CA CYS A 255 22.86 0.90 -27.49
C CYS A 255 23.11 -0.21 -28.53
N GLN A 256 22.84 0.00 -29.82
CA GLN A 256 23.12 -0.98 -30.87
C GLN A 256 24.62 -1.07 -31.18
N TYR A 257 25.35 0.04 -31.01
CA TYR A 257 26.79 0.12 -31.28
C TYR A 257 27.51 0.82 -30.12
N PHE A 258 28.67 0.30 -29.73
CA PHE A 258 29.39 0.80 -28.56
C PHE A 258 29.88 2.24 -28.72
N GLU A 259 30.25 2.63 -29.94
CA GLU A 259 30.70 3.99 -30.26
C GLU A 259 29.59 5.02 -30.02
N ASP A 260 28.40 4.77 -30.59
CA ASP A 260 27.20 5.60 -30.41
C ASP A 260 26.76 5.68 -28.94
N TYR A 261 26.83 4.56 -28.21
CA TYR A 261 26.56 4.53 -26.77
C TYR A 261 27.54 5.43 -25.99
N SER A 262 28.84 5.31 -26.27
CA SER A 262 29.89 6.07 -25.58
C SER A 262 29.74 7.56 -25.85
N GLU A 263 29.48 7.92 -27.10
CA GLU A 263 29.23 9.30 -27.53
C GLU A 263 27.96 9.87 -26.87
N LEU A 264 26.83 9.16 -26.96
CA LEU A 264 25.58 9.61 -26.35
C LEU A 264 25.73 9.79 -24.84
N LYS A 265 26.39 8.86 -24.15
CA LYS A 265 26.63 8.94 -22.71
C LYS A 265 27.48 10.15 -22.34
N SER A 266 28.51 10.45 -23.12
CA SER A 266 29.34 11.66 -22.94
C SER A 266 28.51 12.93 -23.15
N MET A 267 27.70 12.97 -24.21
CA MET A 267 26.81 14.09 -24.51
C MET A 267 25.80 14.34 -23.39
N ILE A 268 25.11 13.32 -22.90
CA ILE A 268 24.14 13.43 -21.80
C ILE A 268 24.83 13.97 -20.54
N ARG A 269 26.04 13.48 -20.23
CA ARG A 269 26.80 13.96 -19.07
C ARG A 269 27.16 15.44 -19.20
N ASN A 270 27.62 15.86 -20.38
CA ASN A 270 27.98 17.25 -20.64
C ASN A 270 26.75 18.18 -20.56
N GLN A 271 25.64 17.80 -21.20
CA GLN A 271 24.41 18.58 -21.15
C GLN A 271 23.83 18.67 -19.74
N SER A 272 23.90 17.57 -18.98
CA SER A 272 23.49 17.56 -17.56
C SER A 272 24.30 18.56 -16.74
N ASN A 273 25.61 18.66 -16.98
CA ASN A 273 26.48 19.61 -16.29
C ASN A 273 26.15 21.07 -16.69
N VAL A 274 25.91 21.33 -17.98
CA VAL A 274 25.51 22.66 -18.48
C VAL A 274 24.19 23.10 -17.84
N LEU A 275 23.19 22.22 -17.79
CA LEU A 275 21.91 22.54 -17.16
C LEU A 275 22.07 22.79 -15.66
N ARG A 276 22.85 21.96 -14.95
CA ARG A 276 23.15 22.17 -13.52
C ARG A 276 23.79 23.54 -13.29
N GLU A 277 24.73 23.97 -14.12
CA GLU A 277 25.35 25.30 -13.97
C GLU A 277 24.36 26.43 -14.28
N LYS A 278 23.53 26.29 -15.33
CA LYS A 278 22.46 27.26 -15.62
C LYS A 278 21.48 27.38 -14.45
N HIS A 279 21.11 26.27 -13.82
CA HIS A 279 20.27 26.28 -12.62
C HIS A 279 20.99 26.92 -11.43
N ARG A 280 22.28 26.61 -11.23
CA ARG A 280 23.10 27.23 -10.17
C ARG A 280 23.16 28.76 -10.32
N LEU A 281 23.39 29.26 -11.53
CA LEU A 281 23.44 30.70 -11.82
C LEU A 281 22.08 31.39 -11.66
N ARG A 282 20.97 30.71 -11.95
CA ARG A 282 19.61 31.22 -11.68
C ARG A 282 19.31 31.31 -10.18
N VAL A 283 19.84 30.38 -9.39
CA VAL A 283 19.70 30.35 -7.93
C VAL A 283 20.66 31.34 -7.25
N SER A 284 21.90 31.52 -7.74
CA SER A 284 22.89 32.41 -7.13
C SER A 284 22.59 33.92 -7.21
N ILE A 285 21.58 34.35 -7.98
CA ILE A 285 21.08 35.74 -7.95
C ILE A 285 20.15 35.96 -6.73
N ALA A 286 19.63 34.89 -6.13
CA ALA A 286 18.76 34.90 -4.97
C ALA A 286 19.41 34.13 -3.78
N ASP A 287 20.17 34.90 -3.02
CA ASP A 287 20.53 34.67 -1.61
C ASP A 287 21.82 33.89 -1.27
N CYS A 288 22.54 34.51 -0.32
CA CYS A 288 23.69 34.00 0.40
C CYS A 288 23.17 33.31 1.66
N GLY A 289 23.10 31.99 1.67
CA GLY A 289 22.58 31.21 2.79
C GLY A 289 23.27 29.85 2.92
N GLU A 290 23.53 29.48 4.17
CA GLU A 290 24.43 28.43 4.67
C GLU A 290 24.24 27.01 4.09
N LYS A 291 25.38 26.32 3.85
CA LYS A 291 25.42 24.91 3.43
C LYS A 291 25.17 23.98 4.61
N VAL A 292 24.00 23.34 4.66
CA VAL A 292 23.76 22.18 5.52
C VAL A 292 24.21 20.90 4.80
N SER A 293 25.14 20.14 5.41
CA SER A 293 25.58 18.85 4.87
C SER A 293 24.64 17.73 5.32
N VAL A 294 23.86 17.18 4.39
CA VAL A 294 23.07 15.96 4.62
C VAL A 294 23.96 14.74 4.39
N ARG A 295 24.07 13.85 5.39
CA ARG A 295 24.79 12.56 5.30
C ARG A 295 23.81 11.42 5.03
N ASP A 296 24.29 10.38 4.37
CA ASP A 296 23.52 9.16 4.10
C ASP A 296 23.04 8.49 5.41
N PRO A 297 21.79 7.99 5.47
CA PRO A 297 21.32 7.23 6.61
C PRO A 297 22.09 5.91 6.73
N LEU A 298 22.35 5.49 7.98
CA LEU A 298 23.00 4.23 8.27
C LEU A 298 22.21 3.05 7.67
N ARG A 299 22.93 2.18 6.96
CA ARG A 299 22.38 0.99 6.28
C ARG A 299 21.73 0.05 7.30
N ALA A 300 20.39 0.00 7.31
CA ALA A 300 19.65 -0.91 8.18
C ALA A 300 19.87 -2.38 7.78
N ARG A 301 20.13 -3.24 8.78
CA ARG A 301 20.27 -4.69 8.57
C ARG A 301 18.92 -5.32 8.26
N HIS A 302 18.92 -6.32 7.38
CA HIS A 302 17.75 -7.11 7.02
C HIS A 302 17.21 -7.86 8.26
N LYS A 303 15.90 -7.84 8.48
CA LYS A 303 15.22 -8.64 9.53
C LYS A 303 15.51 -10.13 9.31
N GLY A 304 15.97 -10.83 10.34
CA GLY A 304 16.07 -12.29 10.38
C GLY A 304 17.44 -12.90 10.74
N CYS A 305 18.51 -12.12 10.86
CA CYS A 305 19.81 -12.66 11.24
C CYS A 305 20.04 -12.53 12.76
N GLY A 306 19.41 -13.42 13.53
CA GLY A 306 19.71 -13.59 14.95
C GLY A 306 21.11 -14.20 15.14
N GLN A 307 21.94 -13.59 15.96
CA GLN A 307 23.21 -14.18 16.39
C GLN A 307 22.93 -15.45 17.20
N ARG A 308 23.18 -16.63 16.62
CA ARG A 308 23.48 -17.81 17.44
C ARG A 308 24.94 -17.67 17.88
N GLY A 309 25.14 -17.41 19.16
CA GLY A 309 26.45 -17.55 19.80
C GLY A 309 26.85 -19.03 19.81
N LEU A 310 27.72 -19.43 18.88
CA LEU A 310 28.34 -20.75 18.89
C LEU A 310 29.38 -20.77 20.01
N THR A 311 29.17 -21.60 21.03
CA THR A 311 30.19 -21.85 22.06
C THR A 311 31.32 -22.69 21.46
N ALA A 312 32.52 -22.57 22.03
CA ALA A 312 33.77 -23.14 21.50
C ALA A 312 33.80 -24.68 21.35
N ARG A 313 32.70 -25.40 21.68
CA ARG A 313 32.62 -26.86 21.69
C ARG A 313 32.03 -27.50 20.41
N GLU A 314 31.60 -26.72 19.42
CA GLU A 314 31.02 -27.22 18.15
C GLU A 314 31.98 -27.21 16.93
N LYS A 315 33.30 -27.11 17.16
CA LYS A 315 34.33 -27.14 16.11
C LYS A 315 34.76 -28.56 15.68
N THR A 316 33.86 -29.53 15.64
CA THR A 316 34.11 -30.81 14.95
C THR A 316 33.32 -30.86 13.64
N ARG A 317 34.06 -30.79 12.53
CA ARG A 317 33.58 -30.80 11.14
C ARG A 317 32.49 -31.86 10.91
N ARG A 318 31.22 -31.47 10.80
CA ARG A 318 30.18 -32.31 10.18
C ARG A 318 30.36 -32.25 8.66
N VAL A 319 30.90 -33.32 8.10
CA VAL A 319 30.98 -33.49 6.64
C VAL A 319 29.56 -33.61 6.09
N GLN A 320 29.16 -32.69 5.22
CA GLN A 320 27.84 -32.69 4.59
C GLN A 320 27.71 -33.92 3.67
N ARG A 321 26.74 -34.79 3.96
CA ARG A 321 26.42 -35.99 3.17
C ARG A 321 25.20 -35.72 2.28
N CYS A 322 25.21 -36.28 1.08
CA CYS A 322 24.09 -36.21 0.15
C CYS A 322 22.88 -36.94 0.73
N SER A 323 21.72 -36.28 0.80
CA SER A 323 20.48 -36.89 1.33
C SER A 323 19.87 -37.97 0.45
N LYS A 324 20.37 -38.16 -0.79
CA LYS A 324 19.89 -39.18 -1.73
C LYS A 324 20.76 -40.43 -1.74
N CYS A 325 22.09 -40.27 -1.89
CA CYS A 325 23.02 -41.41 -1.97
C CYS A 325 23.88 -41.62 -0.71
N GLY A 326 23.75 -40.78 0.31
CA GLY A 326 24.48 -40.90 1.58
C GLY A 326 25.98 -40.57 1.52
N LYS A 327 26.56 -40.37 0.33
CA LYS A 327 28.00 -40.07 0.14
C LYS A 327 28.33 -38.63 0.53
N ALA A 328 29.50 -38.45 1.15
CA ALA A 328 30.10 -37.14 1.40
C ALA A 328 30.68 -36.54 0.10
N SER A 329 30.79 -35.21 0.01
CA SER A 329 31.39 -34.37 -1.07
C SER A 329 30.41 -33.61 -1.99
N HIS A 330 29.12 -33.93 -1.97
CA HIS A 330 28.12 -33.25 -2.80
C HIS A 330 26.74 -33.22 -2.12
N ASN A 331 25.84 -32.36 -2.61
CA ASN A 331 24.45 -32.30 -2.16
C ASN A 331 23.50 -33.01 -3.15
N SER A 332 22.26 -33.24 -2.74
CA SER A 332 21.24 -33.97 -3.52
C SER A 332 20.92 -33.37 -4.88
N ARG A 333 21.24 -32.09 -5.11
CA ARG A 333 21.05 -31.40 -6.40
C ARG A 333 22.14 -31.72 -7.42
N LYS A 334 23.31 -32.21 -6.99
CA LYS A 334 24.46 -32.55 -7.84
C LYS A 334 24.78 -34.05 -7.85
N CYS A 335 23.82 -34.88 -7.44
CA CYS A 335 24.01 -36.32 -7.34
C CYS A 335 23.93 -36.97 -8.74
N ALA A 336 25.06 -37.46 -9.24
CA ALA A 336 25.18 -38.07 -10.57
C ALA A 336 24.31 -39.33 -10.74
N GLU A 337 24.06 -40.07 -9.66
CA GLU A 337 23.25 -41.31 -9.66
C GLU A 337 21.75 -41.05 -9.93
N PHE A 338 21.24 -39.82 -9.75
CA PHE A 338 19.82 -39.47 -9.93
C PHE A 338 19.57 -38.34 -10.94
N GLY A 339 20.57 -37.97 -11.74
CA GLY A 339 20.47 -36.88 -12.72
C GLY A 339 19.74 -37.26 -14.02
N SER A 340 19.55 -38.56 -14.29
CA SER A 340 19.05 -39.05 -15.59
C SER A 340 17.51 -39.10 -15.71
N GLU A 341 16.76 -39.12 -14.61
CA GLU A 341 15.29 -39.19 -14.62
C GLU A 341 14.61 -37.88 -15.08
N ARG A 342 15.30 -36.74 -14.97
CA ARG A 342 14.72 -35.43 -15.30
C ARG A 342 14.60 -35.16 -16.80
N ARG A 343 15.34 -35.88 -17.66
CA ARG A 343 15.29 -35.68 -19.12
C ARG A 343 14.17 -36.45 -19.82
N ARG A 344 13.58 -37.46 -19.17
CA ARG A 344 12.55 -38.30 -19.81
C ARG A 344 11.13 -37.74 -19.67
N GLY A 345 10.85 -36.95 -18.63
CA GLY A 345 9.52 -36.37 -18.39
C GLY A 345 9.18 -35.09 -19.19
N MET A 346 10.16 -34.47 -19.86
CA MET A 346 9.95 -33.21 -20.60
C MET A 346 9.53 -33.44 -22.06
N ALA A 347 9.87 -34.61 -22.63
CA ALA A 347 9.50 -34.97 -24.01
C ALA A 347 8.02 -35.37 -24.14
N THR A 348 7.44 -36.02 -23.13
CA THR A 348 6.03 -36.49 -23.14
C THR A 348 5.01 -35.39 -22.83
N ALA A 349 5.43 -34.19 -22.42
CA ALA A 349 4.52 -33.07 -22.13
C ALA A 349 4.32 -32.10 -23.31
N MET A 350 5.16 -32.18 -24.35
CA MET A 350 5.05 -31.30 -25.53
C MET A 350 4.05 -31.79 -26.59
N GLU A 351 3.79 -33.09 -26.71
CA GLU A 351 2.84 -33.61 -27.71
C GLU A 351 1.35 -33.45 -27.32
N GLY A 352 1.05 -33.03 -26.08
CA GLY A 352 -0.32 -32.86 -25.58
C GLY A 352 -0.93 -31.46 -25.74
N TRP A 353 -0.12 -30.44 -26.07
CA TRP A 353 -0.58 -29.03 -26.09
C TRP A 353 -0.75 -28.45 -27.51
N GLU A 354 -0.27 -29.13 -28.55
CA GLU A 354 -0.43 -28.64 -29.94
C GLU A 354 -1.86 -28.82 -30.50
N ASN A 355 -2.74 -29.57 -29.82
CA ASN A 355 -4.10 -29.89 -30.32
C ASN A 355 -5.27 -29.13 -29.65
N THR A 356 -5.03 -28.13 -28.80
CA THR A 356 -6.11 -27.33 -28.17
C THR A 356 -6.03 -25.82 -28.41
N SER A 357 -5.06 -25.36 -29.20
CA SER A 357 -4.81 -23.92 -29.42
C SER A 357 -5.59 -23.30 -30.58
N ALA A 358 -6.43 -24.06 -31.27
CA ALA A 358 -7.17 -23.61 -32.46
C ALA A 358 -8.69 -23.57 -32.26
N ALA A 359 -9.17 -22.91 -31.20
CA ALA A 359 -10.55 -22.46 -31.08
C ALA A 359 -10.71 -21.54 -29.86
N LYS A 360 -10.51 -20.23 -30.05
CA LYS A 360 -11.16 -19.08 -29.37
C LYS A 360 -10.30 -17.82 -29.53
N GLU A 361 -10.09 -17.41 -30.78
CA GLU A 361 -9.85 -16.00 -31.10
C GLU A 361 -11.19 -15.42 -31.54
N GLY A 362 -11.76 -14.53 -30.72
CA GLY A 362 -13.04 -13.88 -31.00
C GLY A 362 -13.68 -13.37 -29.72
N ASN A 363 -13.74 -12.04 -29.59
CA ASN A 363 -14.31 -11.24 -28.50
C ASN A 363 -13.47 -11.13 -27.22
N TYR A 364 -12.45 -10.28 -27.27
CA TYR A 364 -11.79 -9.77 -26.07
C TYR A 364 -11.49 -8.27 -26.18
N THR A 365 -12.51 -7.46 -26.49
CA THR A 365 -12.36 -5.99 -26.52
C THR A 365 -13.48 -5.19 -25.87
N ASP A 366 -14.54 -5.81 -25.32
CA ASP A 366 -15.63 -5.04 -24.68
C ASP A 366 -15.97 -5.38 -23.21
N GLU A 367 -15.29 -6.34 -22.58
CA GLU A 367 -15.51 -6.65 -21.14
C GLU A 367 -14.42 -6.13 -20.18
N MET A 368 -13.36 -5.49 -20.68
CA MET A 368 -12.23 -5.04 -19.83
C MET A 368 -12.41 -3.67 -19.15
N ASN A 369 -13.57 -3.03 -19.29
CA ASN A 369 -13.86 -1.72 -18.67
C ASN A 369 -14.60 -1.78 -17.32
N VAL A 370 -14.78 -2.96 -16.70
CA VAL A 370 -15.64 -3.10 -15.48
C VAL A 370 -14.91 -3.50 -14.19
N LEU A 371 -13.59 -3.70 -14.16
CA LEU A 371 -12.90 -4.16 -12.94
C LEU A 371 -11.88 -3.16 -12.36
N ILE A 372 -12.34 -1.92 -12.14
CA ILE A 372 -11.49 -0.79 -11.74
C ILE A 372 -11.67 -0.26 -10.29
N PRO A 373 -12.64 -0.68 -9.44
CA PRO A 373 -12.57 -0.32 -8.02
C PRO A 373 -12.55 -1.53 -7.08
N LEU A 374 -11.56 -2.42 -7.19
CA LEU A 374 -11.48 -3.61 -6.32
C LEU A 374 -10.31 -3.66 -5.32
N PHE A 375 -9.55 -2.59 -5.10
CA PHE A 375 -8.47 -2.65 -4.09
C PHE A 375 -8.62 -1.67 -2.92
N ALA A 376 -9.37 -0.58 -3.09
CA ALA A 376 -9.97 0.17 -1.97
C ALA A 376 -11.46 -0.21 -1.77
N GLY A 377 -12.19 -0.42 -2.87
CA GLY A 377 -13.63 -0.72 -2.88
C GLY A 377 -14.03 -2.18 -2.67
N ALA A 378 -13.25 -3.21 -3.08
CA ALA A 378 -13.68 -4.62 -2.86
C ALA A 378 -13.57 -5.03 -1.39
N ILE A 379 -12.48 -4.61 -0.74
CA ILE A 379 -12.25 -4.90 0.69
C ILE A 379 -13.29 -4.16 1.55
N TRP A 380 -13.88 -3.07 1.03
CA TRP A 380 -14.94 -2.30 1.69
C TRP A 380 -16.37 -2.75 1.33
N ARG A 381 -16.70 -2.99 0.05
CA ARG A 381 -18.03 -3.45 -0.40
C ARG A 381 -18.38 -4.86 0.10
N PHE A 382 -17.40 -5.77 0.23
CA PHE A 382 -17.66 -7.07 0.84
C PHE A 382 -17.86 -7.00 2.37
N ARG A 383 -17.56 -5.87 3.02
CA ARG A 383 -17.49 -5.77 4.49
C ARG A 383 -18.46 -4.80 5.14
N LEU A 384 -19.20 -4.00 4.37
CA LEU A 384 -20.34 -3.24 4.86
C LEU A 384 -21.67 -4.02 4.81
N MET A 385 -21.76 -5.10 4.01
CA MET A 385 -22.96 -5.94 3.89
C MET A 385 -22.88 -7.32 4.57
N LYS A 386 -21.73 -7.71 5.13
CA LYS A 386 -21.60 -8.91 5.97
C LYS A 386 -21.00 -8.55 7.32
N MET A 387 -21.87 -8.05 8.22
CA MET A 387 -21.65 -8.10 9.67
C MET A 387 -22.39 -9.34 10.22
N SER A 388 -22.03 -10.53 9.74
CA SER A 388 -22.20 -11.82 10.41
C SER A 388 -21.35 -12.81 9.61
N PHE A 389 -20.18 -13.18 10.11
CA PHE A 389 -19.56 -14.44 9.73
C PHE A 389 -19.52 -15.25 11.02
N PRO A 390 -20.39 -16.26 11.16
CA PRO A 390 -20.21 -17.30 12.16
C PRO A 390 -18.95 -18.08 11.80
N PHE A 391 -18.24 -18.54 12.83
CA PHE A 391 -17.05 -19.38 12.75
C PHE A 391 -17.34 -20.81 12.21
N GLU A 392 -18.60 -21.10 11.85
CA GLU A 392 -19.10 -22.44 11.50
C GLU A 392 -18.60 -22.96 10.14
N ASP A 393 -18.23 -22.10 9.19
CA ASP A 393 -17.85 -22.54 7.83
C ASP A 393 -16.40 -23.04 7.69
N PHE A 394 -15.58 -23.03 8.76
CA PHE A 394 -14.20 -23.52 8.69
C PHE A 394 -13.98 -24.89 9.35
N VAL A 395 -14.96 -25.39 10.11
CA VAL A 395 -14.87 -26.70 10.79
C VAL A 395 -15.38 -27.85 9.90
N SER A 396 -16.14 -27.57 8.84
CA SER A 396 -16.69 -28.59 7.94
C SER A 396 -15.72 -29.10 6.85
N ALA A 397 -14.48 -28.59 6.79
CA ALA A 397 -13.48 -29.03 5.80
C ALA A 397 -12.47 -30.05 6.33
N ASN A 398 -12.61 -30.53 7.57
CA ASN A 398 -11.76 -31.57 8.17
C ASN A 398 -12.55 -32.47 9.15
N ALA A 399 -13.74 -32.92 8.72
CA ALA A 399 -14.45 -34.04 9.33
C ALA A 399 -14.52 -35.20 8.34
#